data_AF-A0AA35TGT7-F1
#
_entry.id   AF-A0AA35TGT7-F1
#
_cell.length_a   1.000
_cell.length_b   1.000
_cell.length_c   1.000
_cell.angle_alpha   90.00
_cell.angle_beta   90.00
_cell.angle_gamma   90.00
#
_symmetry.space_group_name_H-M   'P 1'
#
loop_
_entity.id
_entity.type
_entity.pdbx_description
1 polymer ?
#
loop_
_entity_poly.entity_id
_entity_poly.type
_entity_poly.pdbx_seq_one_letter_code
_entity_poly.pdbx_strand_id
1 'polypeptide(L)'
;MVKKAKTDAGIPQDKPLDSLGMALSGGEQAEAQRRIAEGMTSKHPNTASVHHVCTDTFGSIATAFPKGGMVLISGTGSNCQLLNPSGSAPRCGGWGHMLGDGGSGYWLSHRTIRTVYDAEDGLVTPAHDYAAVKNLVFEHFKLEKRYDILDHLYEKFEKSHIATLCKPLAE
;
A
#
# COMPACT_ATOMS: atom_id res chain seq x y z
N MET A 1 0.13 -10.25 -16.15
CA MET A 1 0.99 -9.08 -16.41
C MET A 1 2.15 -9.42 -17.35
N VAL A 2 3.09 -10.29 -16.98
CA VAL A 2 4.29 -10.61 -17.80
C VAL A 2 3.94 -11.10 -19.21
N LYS A 3 3.00 -12.04 -19.36
CA LYS A 3 2.56 -12.52 -20.69
C LYS A 3 2.08 -11.38 -21.59
N LYS A 4 1.27 -10.47 -21.03
CA LYS A 4 0.79 -9.28 -21.74
C LYS A 4 1.95 -8.37 -22.13
N ALA A 5 2.85 -8.06 -21.20
CA ALA A 5 4.04 -7.25 -21.48
C ALA A 5 4.93 -7.84 -22.58
N LYS A 6 5.09 -9.17 -22.61
CA LYS A 6 5.82 -9.87 -23.69
C LYS A 6 5.10 -9.71 -25.03
N THR A 7 3.78 -9.87 -25.07
CA THR A 7 2.98 -9.63 -26.28
C THR A 7 3.13 -8.19 -26.77
N ASP A 8 2.99 -7.22 -25.87
CA ASP A 8 3.09 -5.79 -26.19
C ASP A 8 4.49 -5.43 -26.71
N ALA A 9 5.53 -6.12 -26.25
CA ALA A 9 6.92 -5.96 -26.68
C ALA A 9 7.34 -6.85 -27.87
N GLY A 10 6.43 -7.67 -28.44
CA GLY A 10 6.75 -8.59 -29.53
C GLY A 10 7.67 -9.76 -29.15
N ILE A 11 7.75 -10.09 -27.86
CA ILE A 11 8.58 -11.19 -27.34
C ILE A 11 7.76 -12.50 -27.34
N PRO A 12 8.26 -13.59 -27.94
CA PRO A 12 7.59 -14.89 -27.91
C PRO A 12 7.30 -15.38 -26.49
N GLN A 13 6.13 -15.98 -26.27
CA GLN A 13 5.67 -16.38 -24.94
C GLN A 13 6.51 -17.50 -24.32
N ASP A 14 7.13 -18.33 -25.14
CA ASP A 14 8.04 -19.42 -24.79
C ASP A 14 9.48 -18.96 -24.54
N LYS A 15 9.90 -17.82 -25.08
CA LYS A 15 11.22 -17.25 -24.85
C LYS A 15 11.30 -16.58 -23.47
N PRO A 16 12.06 -17.10 -22.48
CA PRO A 16 12.21 -16.43 -21.19
C PRO A 16 12.89 -15.06 -21.35
N LEU A 17 12.49 -14.09 -20.52
CA LEU A 17 13.25 -12.84 -20.33
C LEU A 17 14.58 -13.15 -19.63
N ASP A 18 15.61 -12.35 -19.83
CA ASP A 18 16.89 -12.56 -19.11
C ASP A 18 16.71 -12.43 -17.60
N SER A 19 15.87 -11.48 -17.17
CA SER A 19 15.51 -11.30 -15.75
C SER A 19 14.12 -10.69 -15.57
N LEU A 20 13.52 -10.92 -14.41
CA LEU A 20 12.29 -10.29 -13.95
C LEU A 20 12.49 -9.74 -12.54
N GLY A 21 12.53 -8.41 -12.41
CA GLY A 21 12.49 -7.72 -11.13
C GLY A 21 11.06 -7.45 -10.67
N MET A 22 10.76 -7.80 -9.42
CA MET A 22 9.46 -7.62 -8.78
C MET A 22 9.63 -6.79 -7.50
N ALA A 23 9.38 -5.48 -7.60
CA ALA A 23 9.34 -4.57 -6.45
C ALA A 23 7.94 -4.59 -5.84
N LEU A 24 7.78 -5.29 -4.71
CA LEU A 24 6.48 -5.60 -4.10
C LEU A 24 6.35 -4.96 -2.71
N SER A 25 5.16 -4.43 -2.41
CA SER A 25 4.76 -4.08 -1.03
C SER A 25 4.68 -5.35 -0.18
N GLY A 26 5.09 -5.29 1.09
CA GLY A 26 5.08 -6.45 1.98
C GLY A 26 6.23 -7.43 1.74
N GLY A 27 7.20 -7.05 0.91
CA GLY A 27 8.38 -7.84 0.58
C GLY A 27 9.51 -7.74 1.60
N GLU A 28 9.28 -7.33 2.85
CA GLU A 28 10.37 -7.01 3.78
C GLU A 28 11.11 -8.24 4.31
N GLN A 29 10.45 -9.41 4.29
CA GLN A 29 11.04 -10.66 4.77
C GLN A 29 11.78 -11.37 3.64
N ALA A 30 13.09 -11.55 3.82
CA ALA A 30 13.95 -12.25 2.84
C ALA A 30 13.42 -13.65 2.48
N GLU A 31 12.83 -14.36 3.45
CA GLU A 31 12.24 -15.68 3.20
C GLU A 31 10.98 -15.60 2.32
N ALA A 32 10.13 -14.58 2.52
CA ALA A 32 8.97 -14.36 1.66
C ALA A 32 9.40 -14.00 0.23
N GLN A 33 10.40 -13.12 0.10
CA GLN A 33 11.00 -12.78 -1.20
C GLN A 33 11.52 -14.03 -1.93
N ARG A 34 12.29 -14.88 -1.22
CA ARG A 34 12.83 -16.13 -1.76
C ARG A 34 11.73 -17.07 -2.21
N ARG A 35 10.71 -17.31 -1.36
CA ARG A 35 9.56 -18.15 -1.70
C ARG A 35 8.82 -17.66 -2.95
N ILE A 36 8.67 -16.34 -3.12
CA ILE A 36 8.04 -15.77 -4.32
C ILE A 36 8.93 -16.02 -5.54
N ALA A 37 10.24 -15.76 -5.45
CA ALA A 37 11.17 -15.99 -6.54
C ALA A 37 11.22 -17.46 -6.97
N GLU A 38 11.39 -18.39 -6.03
CA GLU A 38 11.40 -19.84 -6.29
C GLU A 38 10.04 -20.35 -6.82
N GLY A 39 8.94 -19.80 -6.30
CA GLY A 39 7.60 -20.08 -6.80
C GLY A 39 7.43 -19.65 -8.26
N MET A 40 7.98 -18.50 -8.65
CA MET A 40 7.97 -18.04 -10.04
C MET A 40 8.84 -18.91 -10.94
N THR A 41 10.05 -19.27 -10.50
CA THR A 41 10.96 -20.16 -11.24
C THR A 41 10.31 -21.52 -11.49
N SER A 42 9.71 -22.13 -10.46
CA SER A 42 9.13 -23.47 -10.53
C SER A 42 7.81 -23.52 -11.32
N LYS A 43 6.91 -22.57 -11.10
CA LYS A 43 5.56 -22.59 -11.72
C LYS A 43 5.51 -21.92 -13.08
N HIS A 44 6.44 -21.00 -13.35
CA HIS A 44 6.43 -20.16 -14.55
C HIS A 44 7.82 -20.00 -15.20
N PRO A 45 8.50 -21.11 -15.55
CA PRO A 45 9.89 -21.08 -16.04
C PRO A 45 10.10 -20.25 -17.32
N ASN A 46 9.07 -20.12 -18.17
CA ASN A 46 9.16 -19.34 -19.42
C ASN A 46 8.93 -17.82 -19.21
N THR A 47 8.78 -17.35 -17.97
CA THR A 47 8.65 -15.91 -17.70
C THR A 47 10.00 -15.21 -17.71
N ALA A 48 10.99 -15.73 -17.00
CA ALA A 48 12.35 -15.22 -16.98
C ALA A 48 13.34 -16.30 -16.54
N SER A 49 14.61 -16.15 -16.94
CA SER A 49 15.71 -16.99 -16.49
C SER A 49 16.10 -16.71 -15.04
N VAL A 50 15.92 -15.47 -14.57
CA VAL A 50 16.21 -15.05 -13.20
C VAL A 50 15.07 -14.21 -12.63
N HIS A 51 14.62 -14.52 -11.42
CA HIS A 51 13.58 -13.78 -10.70
C HIS A 51 14.18 -13.08 -9.48
N HIS A 52 14.04 -11.76 -9.44
CA HIS A 52 14.44 -10.94 -8.30
C HIS A 52 13.20 -10.37 -7.64
N VAL A 53 13.10 -10.49 -6.32
CA VAL A 53 12.05 -9.85 -5.52
C VAL A 53 12.71 -8.85 -4.60
N CYS A 54 12.18 -7.64 -4.55
CA CYS A 54 12.61 -6.60 -3.63
C CYS A 54 11.39 -5.84 -3.09
N THR A 55 11.61 -4.88 -2.20
CA THR A 55 10.55 -4.02 -1.70
C THR A 55 10.19 -2.94 -2.72
N ASP A 56 8.95 -2.48 -2.67
CA ASP A 56 8.48 -1.29 -3.38
C ASP A 56 9.34 -0.04 -3.09
N THR A 57 9.79 0.14 -1.85
CA THR A 57 10.72 1.21 -1.46
C THR A 57 12.06 1.11 -2.20
N PHE A 58 12.64 -0.08 -2.29
CA PHE A 58 13.92 -0.29 -2.98
C PHE A 58 13.76 -0.09 -4.49
N GLY A 59 12.70 -0.63 -5.10
CA GLY A 59 12.40 -0.40 -6.51
C GLY A 59 12.24 1.08 -6.84
N SER A 60 11.56 1.84 -5.97
CA SER A 60 11.37 3.28 -6.11
C SER A 60 12.70 4.04 -6.03
N ILE A 61 13.55 3.72 -5.05
CA ILE A 61 14.90 4.31 -4.94
C ILE A 61 15.75 3.97 -6.16
N ALA A 62 15.79 2.70 -6.57
CA ALA A 62 16.58 2.24 -7.71
C ALA A 62 16.17 2.91 -9.04
N THR A 63 14.90 3.31 -9.16
CA THR A 63 14.39 4.03 -10.34
C THR A 63 14.94 5.46 -10.41
N ALA A 64 15.05 6.15 -9.26
CA ALA A 64 15.39 7.58 -9.22
C ALA A 64 16.87 7.86 -8.87
N PHE A 65 17.52 6.98 -8.10
CA PHE A 65 18.80 7.25 -7.46
C PHE A 65 19.81 6.10 -7.61
N PRO A 66 20.78 6.19 -8.54
CA PRO A 66 21.70 5.10 -8.83
C PRO A 66 22.74 4.83 -7.73
N LYS A 67 22.93 5.75 -6.78
CA LYS A 67 23.95 5.65 -5.70
C LYS A 67 23.36 5.70 -4.29
N GLY A 68 22.08 5.38 -4.15
CA GLY A 68 21.34 5.54 -2.91
C GLY A 68 20.57 6.87 -2.84
N GLY A 69 19.55 6.88 -2.00
CA GLY A 69 18.56 7.94 -1.89
C GLY A 69 17.52 7.61 -0.82
N MET A 70 16.53 8.47 -0.66
CA MET A 70 15.43 8.28 0.28
C MET A 70 14.11 8.27 -0.49
N VAL A 71 13.18 7.41 -0.05
CA VAL A 71 11.80 7.43 -0.51
C VAL A 71 10.86 7.54 0.68
N LEU A 72 9.85 8.40 0.54
CA LEU A 72 8.70 8.48 1.44
C LEU A 72 7.45 8.15 0.63
N ILE A 73 6.90 6.96 0.86
CA ILE A 73 5.67 6.48 0.25
C ILE A 73 4.50 6.91 1.15
N SER A 74 3.51 7.59 0.56
CA SER A 74 2.21 7.80 1.19
C SER A 74 1.09 7.54 0.16
N GLY A 75 0.48 6.37 0.26
CA GLY A 75 -0.65 5.93 -0.54
C GLY A 75 -1.69 5.28 0.36
N THR A 76 -2.17 4.07 0.01
CA THR A 76 -3.04 3.29 0.90
C THR A 76 -2.38 3.01 2.26
N GLY A 77 -1.06 2.75 2.27
CA GLY A 77 -0.22 2.71 3.48
C GLY A 77 0.91 3.72 3.37
N SER A 78 1.83 3.73 4.33
CA SER A 78 3.00 4.61 4.30
C SER A 78 4.29 3.92 4.74
N ASN A 79 5.41 4.34 4.15
CA ASN A 79 6.73 3.80 4.44
C ASN A 79 7.82 4.82 4.11
N CYS A 80 8.88 4.88 4.92
CA CYS A 80 10.04 5.72 4.67
C CYS A 80 11.30 4.85 4.69
N GLN A 81 12.08 4.89 3.61
CA GLN A 81 13.34 4.15 3.54
C GLN A 81 14.45 5.03 2.98
N LEU A 82 15.59 4.98 3.65
CA LEU A 82 16.86 5.51 3.17
C LEU A 82 17.73 4.35 2.70
N LEU A 83 18.42 4.53 1.57
CA LEU A 83 19.52 3.69 1.11
C LEU A 83 20.76 4.57 1.02
N ASN A 84 21.72 4.33 1.90
CA ASN A 84 22.99 5.07 1.90
C ASN A 84 23.94 4.54 0.80
N PRO A 85 24.88 5.36 0.32
CA PRO A 85 25.94 4.90 -0.59
C PRO A 85 26.80 3.75 -0.02
N SER A 86 26.88 3.62 1.31
CA SER A 86 27.54 2.51 2.00
C SER A 86 26.78 1.19 1.96
N GLY A 87 25.55 1.18 1.44
CA GLY A 87 24.65 0.03 1.41
C GLY A 87 23.76 -0.14 2.64
N SER A 88 23.92 0.68 3.69
CA SER A 88 22.99 0.63 4.84
C SER A 88 21.61 1.17 4.47
N ALA A 89 20.56 0.52 4.99
CA ALA A 89 19.20 0.77 4.55
C ALA A 89 18.19 0.99 5.70
N PRO A 90 18.37 2.02 6.56
CA PRO A 90 17.45 2.24 7.68
C PRO A 90 16.04 2.62 7.18
N ARG A 91 15.04 2.27 7.99
CA ARG A 91 13.62 2.40 7.65
C ARG A 91 12.82 2.95 8.84
N CYS A 92 11.77 3.71 8.54
CA CYS A 92 10.78 4.17 9.51
C CYS A 92 9.36 3.91 8.97
N GLY A 93 8.48 3.34 9.79
CA GLY A 93 7.14 2.92 9.36
C GLY A 93 7.14 1.65 8.51
N GLY A 94 6.11 1.48 7.67
CA GLY A 94 5.92 0.26 6.89
C GLY A 94 5.38 -0.93 7.70
N TRP A 95 4.82 -0.69 8.90
CA TRP A 95 4.28 -1.73 9.78
C TRP A 95 2.84 -2.15 9.45
N GLY A 96 2.22 -1.51 8.46
CA GLY A 96 0.84 -1.73 8.09
C GLY A 96 -0.16 -1.05 9.03
N HIS A 97 -1.44 -1.18 8.68
CA HIS A 97 -2.52 -0.38 9.24
C HIS A 97 -2.81 -0.64 10.73
N MET A 98 -2.51 -1.84 11.21
CA MET A 98 -2.72 -2.22 12.61
C MET A 98 -1.71 -1.58 13.56
N LEU A 99 -0.50 -1.30 13.09
CA LEU A 99 0.63 -0.87 13.92
C LEU A 99 1.22 0.48 13.51
N GLY A 100 0.82 1.04 12.37
CA GLY A 100 1.44 2.23 11.81
C GLY A 100 0.66 2.84 10.65
N ASP A 101 1.33 2.99 9.50
CA ASP A 101 0.82 3.70 8.32
C ASP A 101 0.49 5.20 8.55
N GLY A 102 1.14 5.83 9.52
CA GLY A 102 0.98 7.26 9.79
C GLY A 102 1.16 8.12 8.54
N GLY A 103 0.22 9.03 8.29
CA GLY A 103 0.21 9.92 7.11
C GLY A 103 -0.31 9.28 5.82
N SER A 104 -0.66 7.98 5.82
CA SER A 104 -1.30 7.32 4.67
C SER A 104 -2.77 7.70 4.51
N GLY A 105 -3.33 7.39 3.34
CA GLY A 105 -4.77 7.53 3.06
C GLY A 105 -5.62 6.67 4.00
N TYR A 106 -5.19 5.45 4.35
CA TYR A 106 -5.90 4.64 5.35
C TYR A 106 -5.90 5.34 6.70
N TRP A 107 -4.73 5.81 7.15
CA TRP A 107 -4.60 6.42 8.48
C TRP A 107 -5.43 7.69 8.60
N LEU A 108 -5.43 8.55 7.57
CA LEU A 108 -6.27 9.74 7.52
C LEU A 108 -7.75 9.37 7.56
N SER A 109 -8.17 8.42 6.72
CA SER A 109 -9.57 7.97 6.64
C SER A 109 -10.06 7.35 7.94
N HIS A 110 -9.27 6.46 8.54
CA HIS A 110 -9.58 5.83 9.82
C HIS A 110 -9.68 6.86 10.96
N ARG A 111 -8.75 7.84 11.00
CA ARG A 111 -8.83 8.94 11.97
C ARG A 111 -10.07 9.79 11.79
N THR A 112 -10.46 10.06 10.55
CA THR A 112 -11.69 10.78 10.24
C THR A 112 -12.92 10.04 10.77
N ILE A 113 -13.06 8.76 10.43
CA ILE A 113 -14.16 7.92 10.90
C ILE A 113 -14.19 7.93 12.44
N ARG A 114 -13.04 7.68 13.08
CA ARG A 114 -12.94 7.71 14.54
C ARG A 114 -13.37 9.05 15.14
N THR A 115 -12.95 10.16 14.54
CA THR A 115 -13.30 11.51 15.02
C THR A 115 -14.81 11.75 14.98
N VAL A 116 -15.48 11.30 13.91
CA VAL A 116 -16.95 11.38 13.81
C VAL A 116 -17.62 10.57 14.92
N TYR A 117 -17.14 9.34 15.18
CA TYR A 117 -17.76 8.46 16.17
C TYR A 117 -17.47 8.91 17.61
N ASP A 118 -16.25 9.36 17.90
CA ASP A 118 -15.89 9.93 19.20
C ASP A 118 -16.75 11.16 19.51
N ALA A 119 -17.11 11.96 18.49
CA ALA A 119 -18.00 13.11 18.64
C ALA A 119 -19.47 12.70 18.86
N GLU A 120 -19.98 11.76 18.08
CA GLU A 120 -21.36 11.27 18.19
C GLU A 120 -21.63 10.52 19.51
N ASP A 121 -20.62 9.83 20.05
CA ASP A 121 -20.69 9.19 21.36
C ASP A 121 -20.39 10.14 22.53
N GLY A 122 -20.06 11.42 22.24
CA GLY A 122 -19.74 12.42 23.25
C GLY A 122 -18.43 12.18 24.00
N LEU A 123 -17.54 11.32 23.47
CA LEU A 123 -16.23 11.00 24.05
C LEU A 123 -15.23 12.15 23.86
N VAL A 124 -15.30 12.83 22.72
CA VAL A 124 -14.43 13.97 22.39
C VAL A 124 -15.27 15.04 21.71
N THR A 125 -15.26 16.27 22.24
CA THR A 125 -15.83 17.41 21.54
C THR A 125 -14.85 17.91 20.46
N PRO A 126 -15.21 17.87 19.17
CA PRO A 126 -14.34 18.36 18.12
C PRO A 126 -14.09 19.87 18.25
N ALA A 127 -12.88 20.31 17.90
CA ALA A 127 -12.52 21.74 17.91
C ALA A 127 -13.25 22.56 16.83
N HIS A 128 -13.80 21.89 15.82
CA HIS A 128 -14.48 22.49 14.67
C HIS A 128 -15.77 21.70 14.38
N ASP A 129 -16.71 22.33 13.66
CA ASP A 129 -17.89 21.61 13.17
C ASP A 129 -17.46 20.43 12.28
N TYR A 130 -18.08 19.27 12.52
CA TYR A 130 -17.77 18.01 11.85
C TYR A 130 -18.92 17.51 10.98
N ALA A 131 -20.03 18.26 10.85
CA ALA A 131 -21.21 17.84 10.10
C ALA A 131 -20.88 17.47 8.64
N ALA A 132 -20.07 18.30 7.95
CA ALA A 132 -19.64 18.01 6.58
C ALA A 132 -18.82 16.71 6.49
N VAL A 133 -17.89 16.50 7.42
CA VAL A 133 -17.05 15.29 7.49
C VAL A 133 -17.89 14.05 7.79
N LYS A 134 -18.87 14.18 8.69
CA LYS A 134 -19.85 13.11 8.99
C LYS A 134 -20.63 12.72 7.74
N ASN A 135 -21.21 13.70 7.03
CA ASN A 135 -21.98 13.43 5.81
C ASN A 135 -21.12 12.74 4.76
N LEU A 136 -19.88 13.19 4.59
CA LEU A 136 -18.93 12.61 3.65
C LEU A 136 -18.58 11.15 3.99
N VAL A 137 -18.43 10.81 5.28
CA VAL A 137 -18.27 9.41 5.72
C VAL A 137 -19.50 8.57 5.38
N PHE A 138 -20.70 9.07 5.67
CA PHE A 138 -21.95 8.36 5.40
C PHE A 138 -22.17 8.15 3.90
N GLU A 139 -21.92 9.16 3.08
CA GLU A 139 -22.04 9.07 1.63
C GLU A 139 -20.99 8.11 1.02
N HIS A 140 -19.73 8.20 1.47
CA HIS A 140 -18.65 7.39 0.93
C HIS A 140 -18.88 5.89 1.15
N PHE A 141 -19.31 5.51 2.34
CA PHE A 141 -19.58 4.11 2.69
C PHE A 141 -21.06 3.72 2.50
N LYS A 142 -21.91 4.64 2.02
CA LYS A 142 -23.36 4.42 1.82
C LYS A 142 -24.06 3.94 3.09
N LEU A 143 -23.76 4.59 4.21
CA LEU A 143 -24.33 4.26 5.52
C LEU A 143 -25.73 4.85 5.65
N GLU A 144 -26.68 4.06 6.14
CA GLU A 144 -27.98 4.58 6.59
C GLU A 144 -27.95 4.88 8.09
N LYS A 145 -27.17 4.09 8.85
CA LYS A 145 -27.04 4.14 10.30
C LYS A 145 -25.58 4.03 10.71
N ARG A 146 -25.26 4.57 11.90
CA ARG A 146 -23.90 4.51 12.48
C ARG A 146 -23.33 3.10 12.59
N TYR A 147 -24.14 2.07 12.78
CA TYR A 147 -23.62 0.70 12.94
C TYR A 147 -23.22 0.05 11.62
N ASP A 148 -23.68 0.58 10.49
CA ASP A 148 -23.39 0.04 9.16
C ASP A 148 -21.88 0.11 8.84
N ILE A 149 -21.13 1.02 9.48
CA ILE A 149 -19.67 1.12 9.31
C ILE A 149 -18.95 -0.17 9.76
N LEU A 150 -19.53 -0.94 10.70
CA LEU A 150 -18.89 -2.13 11.25
C LEU A 150 -18.72 -3.21 10.17
N ASP A 151 -19.64 -3.27 9.21
CA ASP A 151 -19.52 -4.15 8.03
C ASP A 151 -18.24 -3.81 7.25
N HIS A 152 -17.95 -2.52 7.03
CA HIS A 152 -16.74 -2.09 6.31
C HIS A 152 -15.44 -2.24 7.11
N LEU A 153 -15.49 -2.21 8.44
CA LEU A 153 -14.31 -2.27 9.30
C LEU A 153 -13.96 -3.69 9.76
N TYR A 154 -14.91 -4.62 9.73
CA TYR A 154 -14.72 -5.98 10.24
C TYR A 154 -15.08 -7.05 9.20
N GLU A 155 -16.34 -7.11 8.75
CA GLU A 155 -16.82 -8.23 7.92
C GLU A 155 -16.30 -8.15 6.47
N LYS A 156 -16.37 -6.97 5.86
CA LYS A 156 -15.95 -6.65 4.49
C LYS A 156 -14.73 -5.76 4.48
N PHE A 157 -13.83 -5.97 5.42
CA PHE A 157 -12.65 -5.13 5.56
C PHE A 157 -11.80 -5.11 4.30
N GLU A 158 -11.71 -3.95 3.66
CA GLU A 158 -10.78 -3.67 2.57
C GLU A 158 -10.02 -2.38 2.86
N LYS A 159 -8.73 -2.52 3.24
CA LYS A 159 -7.84 -1.39 3.56
C LYS A 159 -7.84 -0.32 2.46
N SER A 160 -7.77 -0.74 1.19
CA SER A 160 -7.77 0.16 0.04
C SER A 160 -9.08 0.93 -0.10
N HIS A 161 -10.22 0.28 0.13
CA HIS A 161 -11.52 0.94 0.08
C HIS A 161 -11.64 1.98 1.20
N ILE A 162 -11.26 1.63 2.44
CA ILE A 162 -11.27 2.60 3.55
C ILE A 162 -10.36 3.79 3.23
N ALA A 163 -9.18 3.56 2.66
CA ALA A 163 -8.26 4.62 2.27
C ALA A 163 -8.81 5.57 1.20
N THR A 164 -9.81 5.14 0.40
CA THR A 164 -10.38 6.00 -0.65
C THR A 164 -11.21 7.15 -0.11
N LEU A 165 -11.65 7.13 1.15
CA LEU A 165 -12.28 8.27 1.83
C LEU A 165 -11.34 9.49 1.88
N CYS A 166 -10.03 9.26 1.89
CA CYS A 166 -9.02 10.33 1.89
C CYS A 166 -9.13 11.26 0.68
N LYS A 167 -9.62 10.76 -0.47
CA LYS A 167 -9.75 11.58 -1.68
C LYS A 167 -10.82 12.68 -1.51
N PRO A 168 -12.09 12.38 -1.24
CA PRO A 168 -13.11 13.41 -1.05
C PRO A 168 -12.86 14.27 0.21
N LEU A 169 -12.05 13.81 1.19
CA LEU A 169 -11.61 14.66 2.30
C LEU A 169 -10.64 15.78 1.90
N ALA A 170 -9.98 15.67 0.74
CA ALA A 170 -8.97 16.61 0.26
C ALA A 170 -9.51 17.58 -0.81
N GLU A 171 -10.77 17.41 -1.22
CA GLU A 171 -11.49 18.25 -2.20
C GLU A 171 -12.31 19.34 -1.48
#